data_AF-A0AAW9BXF2-F1
#
_entry.id   AF-A0AAW9BXF2-F1
#
_cell.length_a   1.000
_cell.length_b   1.000
_cell.length_c   1.000
_cell.angle_alpha   90.00
_cell.angle_beta   90.00
_cell.angle_gamma   90.00
#
_symmetry.space_group_name_H-M   'P 1'
#
loop_
_entity.id
_entity.type
_entity.pdbx_description
1 polymer ?
#
loop_
_entity_poly.entity_id
_entity_poly.type
_entity_poly.pdbx_seq_one_letter_code
_entity_poly.pdbx_strand_id
1 'polypeptide(L)'
;PVAMIPLQHGKSLNEMPVLSLMKPPYPILISQDLASYMNWQDGDFIELNDGSRLGPVQVDQNKLLSGTRLVTDISLLRMLKRSSGLSAISCGEMPEEKLIALKNILPNGMTLVRNTRTELESLTKAFHMNLTAMGMLSFLVGLFIFYQAMSLSFIQRQRLVGILRQTGVNGTQLAQAL
;
A
#
# COMPACT_ATOMS: atom_id res chain seq x y z
N PRO A 1 10.72 -10.25 -9.68
CA PRO A 1 9.28 -10.05 -9.98
C PRO A 1 9.13 -8.85 -10.93
N VAL A 2 8.30 -8.96 -11.98
CA VAL A 2 8.13 -7.87 -12.95
C VAL A 2 7.39 -6.70 -12.28
N ALA A 3 7.99 -5.51 -12.31
CA ALA A 3 7.32 -4.29 -11.89
C ALA A 3 6.28 -3.93 -12.95
N MET A 4 5.00 -4.09 -12.62
CA MET A 4 3.90 -3.63 -13.47
C MET A 4 3.33 -2.35 -12.87
N ILE A 5 3.38 -1.26 -13.66
CA ILE A 5 2.68 -0.02 -13.37
C ILE A 5 1.20 -0.26 -13.66
N PRO A 6 0.28 0.09 -12.74
CA PRO A 6 -1.14 -0.05 -12.98
C PRO A 6 -1.56 0.87 -14.14
N LEU A 7 -2.13 0.28 -15.19
CA LEU A 7 -2.77 1.05 -16.26
C LEU A 7 -4.16 1.48 -15.77
N GLN A 8 -4.33 2.77 -15.48
CA GLN A 8 -5.62 3.32 -15.05
C GLN A 8 -6.59 3.41 -16.23
N HIS A 9 -7.83 2.96 -16.01
CA HIS A 9 -8.91 2.98 -17.00
C HIS A 9 -9.26 4.44 -17.37
N GLY A 10 -9.42 4.72 -18.67
CA GLY A 10 -9.91 6.01 -19.17
C GLY A 10 -8.88 7.13 -19.33
N LYS A 11 -7.62 6.96 -18.89
CA LYS A 11 -6.54 7.90 -19.23
C LYS A 11 -5.84 7.47 -20.51
N SER A 12 -5.73 8.39 -21.47
CA SER A 12 -4.93 8.16 -22.67
C SER A 12 -3.48 7.88 -22.26
N LEU A 13 -2.79 6.96 -22.95
CA LEU A 13 -1.37 6.68 -22.70
C LEU A 13 -0.54 7.98 -22.70
N ASN A 14 -0.95 9.00 -23.47
CA ASN A 14 -0.28 10.29 -23.54
C ASN A 14 -0.27 11.10 -22.24
N GLU A 15 -1.18 10.82 -21.31
CA GLU A 15 -1.29 11.52 -20.02
C GLU A 15 -0.55 10.79 -18.89
N MET A 16 0.04 9.63 -19.17
CA MET A 16 0.78 8.88 -18.17
C MET A 16 2.17 9.51 -17.98
N PRO A 17 2.57 9.84 -16.73
CA PRO A 17 3.91 10.33 -16.41
C PRO A 17 5.03 9.40 -16.93
N VAL A 18 4.71 8.13 -17.14
CA VAL A 18 5.58 7.07 -17.65
C VAL A 18 6.07 7.33 -19.08
N LEU A 19 5.36 8.13 -19.90
CA LEU A 19 5.83 8.46 -21.26
C LEU A 19 7.04 9.40 -21.26
N SER A 20 7.32 10.12 -20.18
CA SER A 20 8.54 10.93 -20.08
C SER A 20 9.80 10.05 -20.15
N LEU A 21 9.70 8.77 -19.73
CA LEU A 21 10.79 7.78 -19.78
C LEU A 21 11.22 7.46 -21.21
N MET A 22 10.36 7.66 -22.21
CA MET A 22 10.66 7.40 -23.62
C MET A 22 11.34 8.58 -24.33
N LYS A 23 11.43 9.75 -23.67
CA LYS A 23 12.05 10.95 -24.23
C LYS A 23 13.47 11.15 -23.69
N PRO A 24 14.44 11.57 -24.51
CA PRO A 24 15.75 11.99 -24.02
C PRO A 24 15.57 13.07 -22.92
N PRO A 25 16.25 12.99 -21.77
CA PRO A 25 17.43 12.18 -21.46
C PRO A 25 17.16 10.73 -20.98
N TYR A 26 15.98 10.15 -21.26
CA TYR A 26 15.55 8.82 -20.83
C TYR A 26 15.57 8.67 -19.30
N PRO A 27 14.74 9.45 -18.59
CA PRO A 27 14.70 9.40 -17.14
C PRO A 27 14.36 8.00 -16.64
N ILE A 28 14.82 7.69 -15.43
CA ILE A 28 14.55 6.42 -14.75
C ILE A 28 13.66 6.70 -13.57
N LEU A 29 12.45 6.14 -13.58
CA LEU A 29 11.49 6.29 -12.49
C LEU A 29 11.87 5.34 -11.36
N ILE A 30 12.04 5.85 -10.15
CA ILE A 30 12.43 5.07 -8.97
C ILE A 30 11.39 5.21 -7.88
N SER A 31 11.09 4.11 -7.17
CA SER A 31 10.20 4.17 -6.02
C SER A 31 10.79 4.98 -4.87
N GLN A 32 9.93 5.63 -4.09
CA GLN A 32 10.35 6.43 -2.94
C GLN A 32 11.16 5.62 -1.91
N ASP A 33 10.81 4.34 -1.70
CA ASP A 33 11.51 3.43 -0.79
C ASP A 33 12.95 3.17 -1.26
N LEU A 34 13.16 2.93 -2.56
CA LEU A 34 14.49 2.69 -3.12
C LEU A 34 15.33 3.97 -3.13
N ALA A 35 14.73 5.10 -3.49
CA ALA A 35 15.42 6.40 -3.46
C ALA A 35 15.92 6.73 -2.05
N SER A 36 15.07 6.51 -1.02
CA SER A 36 15.43 6.75 0.38
C SER A 36 16.52 5.79 0.86
N TYR A 37 16.48 4.52 0.44
CA TYR A 37 17.49 3.53 0.81
C TYR A 37 18.87 3.82 0.19
N MET A 38 18.89 4.30 -1.05
CA MET A 38 20.13 4.60 -1.79
C MET A 38 20.59 6.06 -1.65
N ASN A 39 19.85 6.90 -0.92
CA ASN A 39 20.04 8.35 -0.83
C ASN A 39 20.05 9.06 -2.21
N TRP A 40 19.22 8.61 -3.15
CA TRP A 40 19.07 9.24 -4.47
C TRP A 40 18.01 10.34 -4.48
N GLN A 41 18.29 11.38 -5.26
CA GLN A 41 17.43 12.54 -5.48
C GLN A 41 17.04 12.68 -6.97
N ASP A 42 16.04 13.53 -7.23
CA ASP A 42 15.66 13.90 -8.59
C ASP A 42 16.84 14.54 -9.33
N GLY A 43 17.19 13.99 -10.49
CA GLY A 43 18.32 14.45 -11.32
C GLY A 43 19.61 13.65 -11.14
N ASP A 44 19.68 12.73 -10.18
CA ASP A 44 20.88 11.92 -9.95
C ASP A 44 21.17 10.96 -11.10
N PHE A 45 22.42 10.50 -11.18
CA PHE A 45 22.85 9.46 -12.11
C PHE A 45 23.33 8.24 -11.34
N ILE A 46 22.85 7.07 -11.74
CA ILE A 46 23.28 5.77 -11.25
C ILE A 46 24.54 5.38 -12.01
N GLU A 47 25.64 5.20 -11.29
CA GLU A 47 26.88 4.66 -11.84
C GLU A 47 26.85 3.14 -11.78
N LEU A 48 27.14 2.50 -12.92
CA LEU A 48 27.17 1.05 -13.04
C LEU A 48 28.59 0.52 -12.88
N ASN A 49 28.70 -0.77 -12.57
CA ASN A 49 29.99 -1.46 -12.40
C ASN A 49 30.87 -1.42 -13.67
N ASP A 50 30.28 -1.17 -14.84
CA ASP A 50 30.97 -1.04 -16.12
C ASP A 50 31.41 0.41 -16.43
N GLY A 51 31.19 1.35 -15.50
CA GLY A 51 31.48 2.78 -15.65
C GLY A 51 30.44 3.56 -16.44
N SER A 52 29.37 2.91 -16.93
CA SER A 52 28.27 3.61 -17.58
C SER A 52 27.40 4.36 -16.57
N ARG A 53 26.77 5.46 -17.01
CA ARG A 53 25.86 6.27 -16.19
C ARG A 53 24.45 6.16 -16.71
N LEU A 54 23.52 5.95 -15.79
CA LEU A 54 22.10 5.80 -16.03
C LEU A 54 21.32 6.89 -15.33
N GLY A 55 20.54 7.67 -16.08
CA GLY A 55 19.76 8.76 -15.50
C GLY A 55 19.40 9.81 -16.55
N PRO A 56 18.72 10.88 -16.11
CA PRO A 56 18.50 11.28 -14.73
C PRO A 56 17.46 10.42 -13.99
N VAL A 57 17.68 10.21 -12.70
CA VAL A 57 16.71 9.59 -11.79
C VAL A 57 15.55 10.54 -11.56
N GLN A 58 14.34 10.00 -11.57
CA GLN A 58 13.12 10.69 -11.15
C GLN A 58 12.44 9.84 -10.07
N VAL A 59 12.27 10.40 -8.89
CA VAL A 59 11.57 9.77 -7.77
C VAL A 59 10.07 9.83 -8.04
N ASP A 60 9.42 8.69 -7.88
CA ASP A 60 7.99 8.55 -8.06
C ASP A 60 7.21 9.25 -6.94
N GLN A 61 6.74 10.46 -7.24
CA GLN A 61 5.90 11.25 -6.34
C GLN A 61 4.45 10.75 -6.28
N ASN A 62 4.01 9.99 -7.29
CA ASN A 62 2.62 9.55 -7.44
C ASN A 62 2.36 8.16 -6.85
N LYS A 63 3.36 7.56 -6.18
CA LYS A 63 3.27 6.22 -5.56
C LYS A 63 2.77 5.14 -6.53
N LEU A 64 3.11 5.28 -7.81
CA LEU A 64 2.89 4.30 -8.87
C LEU A 64 3.73 3.03 -8.64
N LEU A 65 4.88 3.15 -7.99
CA LEU A 65 5.83 2.11 -7.66
C LEU A 65 5.88 1.89 -6.15
N SER A 66 5.70 0.66 -5.72
CA SER A 66 5.82 0.26 -4.31
C SER A 66 7.02 -0.66 -4.07
N GLY A 67 7.62 -0.55 -2.89
CA GLY A 67 8.79 -1.33 -2.49
C GLY A 67 10.04 -0.89 -3.24
N THR A 68 11.03 -1.77 -3.37
CA THR A 68 12.33 -1.44 -3.98
C THR A 68 12.33 -1.70 -5.49
N ARG A 69 11.82 -0.76 -6.30
CA ARG A 69 11.62 -0.95 -7.75
C ARG A 69 12.01 0.28 -8.55
N LEU A 70 12.43 0.06 -9.79
CA LEU A 70 12.69 1.09 -10.79
C LEU A 70 12.04 0.72 -12.12
N VAL A 71 11.73 1.73 -12.93
CA VAL A 71 11.17 1.60 -14.28
C VAL A 71 11.94 2.50 -15.24
N THR A 72 12.23 1.98 -16.42
CA THR A 72 12.99 2.66 -17.47
C THR A 72 12.52 2.17 -18.83
N ASP A 73 12.88 2.89 -19.89
CA ASP A 73 12.67 2.43 -21.26
C ASP A 73 13.43 1.11 -21.56
N ILE A 74 12.81 0.24 -22.35
CA ILE A 74 13.39 -1.06 -22.72
C ILE A 74 14.66 -0.90 -23.58
N SER A 75 14.77 0.17 -24.37
CA SER A 75 15.93 0.45 -25.21
C SER A 75 17.16 0.66 -24.35
N LEU A 76 17.02 1.39 -23.23
CA LEU A 76 18.08 1.62 -22.26
C LEU A 76 18.48 0.31 -21.56
N LEU A 77 17.53 -0.54 -21.18
CA LEU A 77 17.85 -1.87 -20.62
C LEU A 77 18.61 -2.77 -21.62
N ARG A 78 18.27 -2.68 -22.91
CA ARG A 78 18.95 -3.45 -23.97
C ARG A 78 20.38 -2.99 -24.22
N MET A 79 20.71 -1.73 -23.91
CA MET A 79 22.10 -1.25 -23.96
C MET A 79 22.94 -1.90 -22.86
N LEU A 80 22.41 -1.99 -21.64
CA LEU A 80 23.08 -2.63 -20.50
C LEU A 80 23.23 -4.15 -20.68
N LYS A 81 22.14 -4.80 -21.09
CA LYS A 81 22.09 -6.26 -21.21
C LYS A 81 21.43 -6.63 -22.52
N ARG A 82 22.25 -7.14 -23.44
CA ARG A 82 21.82 -7.67 -24.75
C ARG A 82 21.11 -9.03 -24.64
N SER A 83 20.24 -9.22 -23.66
CA SER A 83 19.40 -10.42 -23.59
C SER A 83 18.18 -10.27 -24.51
N SER A 84 17.85 -11.34 -25.23
CA SER A 84 16.87 -11.35 -26.32
C SER A 84 15.42 -11.61 -25.91
N GLY A 85 15.12 -11.83 -24.62
CA GLY A 85 13.79 -12.24 -24.16
C GLY A 85 12.97 -11.14 -23.49
N LEU A 86 11.67 -11.07 -23.80
CA LEU A 86 10.67 -10.38 -22.99
C LEU A 86 10.12 -11.36 -21.96
N SER A 87 10.06 -10.96 -20.68
CA SER A 87 9.47 -11.82 -19.64
C SER A 87 7.94 -11.79 -19.66
N ALA A 88 7.35 -10.65 -20.02
CA ALA A 88 5.90 -10.47 -20.09
C ALA A 88 5.57 -9.27 -20.99
N ILE A 89 4.37 -9.29 -21.56
CA ILE A 89 3.77 -8.16 -22.28
C ILE A 89 2.47 -7.82 -21.56
N SER A 90 2.37 -6.60 -21.07
CA SER A 90 1.16 -6.10 -20.43
C SER A 90 0.28 -5.43 -21.47
N CYS A 91 -0.99 -5.85 -21.53
CA CYS A 91 -2.00 -5.21 -22.37
C CYS A 91 -2.92 -4.37 -21.50
N GLY A 92 -3.42 -3.26 -22.05
CA GLY A 92 -4.53 -2.53 -21.45
C GLY A 92 -5.82 -3.33 -21.50
N GLU A 93 -6.87 -2.80 -20.87
CA GLU A 93 -8.19 -3.39 -20.95
C GLU A 93 -8.70 -3.40 -22.39
N MET A 94 -9.33 -4.51 -22.79
CA MET A 94 -9.83 -4.71 -24.14
C MET A 94 -11.21 -5.37 -24.12
N PRO A 95 -12.09 -5.07 -25.09
CA PRO A 95 -13.35 -5.78 -25.27
C PRO A 95 -13.16 -7.29 -25.44
N GLU A 96 -14.16 -8.05 -25.02
CA GLU A 96 -14.12 -9.52 -25.03
C GLU A 96 -13.88 -10.09 -26.44
N GLU A 97 -14.47 -9.48 -27.46
CA GLU A 97 -14.26 -9.83 -28.88
C GLU A 97 -12.78 -9.73 -29.29
N LYS A 98 -12.08 -8.66 -28.87
CA LYS A 98 -10.65 -8.48 -29.15
C LYS A 98 -9.79 -9.46 -28.37
N LEU A 99 -10.19 -9.80 -27.15
CA LEU A 99 -9.49 -10.77 -26.31
C LEU A 99 -9.53 -12.17 -26.96
N ILE A 100 -10.69 -12.58 -27.45
CA ILE A 100 -10.88 -13.87 -28.15
C ILE A 100 -10.04 -13.89 -29.42
N ALA A 101 -10.09 -12.84 -30.23
CA ALA A 101 -9.29 -12.73 -31.44
C ALA A 101 -7.78 -12.81 -31.13
N LEU A 102 -7.31 -12.10 -30.10
CA LEU A 102 -5.91 -12.13 -29.68
C LEU A 102 -5.48 -13.53 -29.22
N LYS A 103 -6.35 -14.23 -28.47
CA LYS A 103 -6.10 -15.59 -28.01
C LYS A 103 -5.93 -16.58 -29.17
N ASN A 104 -6.65 -16.38 -30.27
CA ASN A 104 -6.56 -17.22 -31.47
C ASN A 104 -5.30 -16.95 -32.32
N ILE A 105 -4.72 -15.75 -32.22
CA ILE A 105 -3.51 -15.35 -32.96
C ILE A 105 -2.23 -15.66 -32.17
N LEU A 106 -2.36 -15.95 -30.86
CA LEU A 106 -1.24 -16.12 -29.97
C LEU A 106 -0.36 -17.32 -30.37
N PRO A 107 0.97 -17.16 -30.49
CA PRO A 107 1.87 -18.26 -30.80
C PRO A 107 1.85 -19.36 -29.73
N ASN A 108 2.15 -20.58 -30.15
CA ASN A 108 2.36 -21.70 -29.23
C ASN A 108 3.45 -21.35 -28.21
N GLY A 109 3.11 -21.38 -26.91
CA GLY A 109 4.02 -21.06 -25.81
C GLY A 109 3.77 -19.71 -25.13
N MET A 110 2.83 -18.90 -25.60
CA MET A 110 2.35 -17.71 -24.88
C MET A 110 1.03 -18.00 -24.16
N THR A 111 0.88 -17.48 -22.95
CA THR A 111 -0.37 -17.57 -22.18
C THR A 111 -0.88 -16.18 -21.85
N LEU A 112 -2.17 -15.96 -22.07
CA LEU A 112 -2.84 -14.73 -21.68
C LEU A 112 -3.45 -14.92 -20.29
N VAL A 113 -2.95 -14.16 -19.32
CA VAL A 113 -3.41 -14.21 -17.93
C VAL A 113 -4.04 -12.87 -17.56
N ARG A 114 -5.26 -12.91 -17.02
CA ARG A 114 -5.92 -11.72 -16.48
C ARG A 114 -5.27 -11.35 -15.15
N ASN A 115 -4.83 -10.11 -15.02
CA ASN A 115 -4.25 -9.62 -13.77
C ASN A 115 -5.37 -9.34 -12.75
N THR A 116 -5.66 -10.30 -11.88
CA THR A 116 -6.68 -10.24 -10.82
C THR A 116 -6.26 -9.46 -9.58
N ARG A 117 -5.27 -8.56 -9.65
CA ARG A 117 -4.88 -7.73 -8.50
C ARG A 117 -6.04 -6.92 -7.90
N THR A 118 -7.08 -6.62 -8.68
CA THR A 118 -8.32 -5.99 -8.22
C THR A 118 -9.19 -6.90 -7.33
N GLU A 119 -9.05 -8.23 -7.40
CA GLU A 119 -9.76 -9.18 -6.54
C GLU A 119 -9.16 -9.24 -5.13
N LEU A 120 -7.83 -9.05 -5.01
CA LEU A 120 -7.15 -8.98 -3.70
C LEU A 120 -7.61 -7.76 -2.88
N GLU A 121 -7.87 -6.63 -3.53
CA GLU A 121 -8.37 -5.43 -2.85
C GLU A 121 -9.79 -5.63 -2.31
N SER A 122 -10.63 -6.35 -3.07
CA SER A 122 -12.01 -6.69 -2.66
C SER A 122 -12.06 -7.70 -1.52
N LEU A 123 -11.18 -8.71 -1.52
CA LEU A 123 -11.01 -9.67 -0.42
C LEU A 123 -10.52 -8.98 0.86
N THR A 124 -9.62 -8.00 0.73
CA THR A 124 -9.08 -7.27 1.89
C THR A 124 -10.12 -6.36 2.53
N LYS A 125 -11.03 -5.75 1.74
CA LYS A 125 -12.09 -4.88 2.26
C LYS A 125 -13.05 -5.62 3.21
N ALA A 126 -13.45 -6.85 2.86
CA ALA A 126 -14.32 -7.67 3.73
C ALA A 126 -13.61 -8.05 5.04
N PHE A 127 -12.31 -8.34 4.98
CA PHE A 127 -11.51 -8.61 6.17
C PHE A 127 -11.38 -7.39 7.09
N HIS A 128 -11.10 -6.20 6.54
CA HIS A 128 -11.05 -4.96 7.32
C HIS A 128 -12.40 -4.63 7.96
N MET A 129 -13.51 -4.85 7.25
CA MET A 129 -14.85 -4.66 7.81
C MET A 129 -15.10 -5.62 8.98
N ASN A 130 -14.75 -6.90 8.80
CA ASN A 130 -14.90 -7.91 9.85
C ASN A 130 -14.04 -7.57 11.08
N LEU A 131 -12.78 -7.18 10.87
CA LEU A 131 -11.86 -6.82 11.95
C LEU A 131 -12.35 -5.56 12.70
N THR A 132 -12.91 -4.59 11.98
CA THR A 132 -13.49 -3.37 12.57
C THR A 132 -14.70 -3.73 13.43
N ALA A 133 -15.60 -4.59 12.94
CA ALA A 133 -16.76 -5.05 13.69
C ALA A 133 -16.34 -5.82 14.96
N MET A 134 -15.38 -6.74 14.85
CA MET A 134 -14.82 -7.45 16.01
C MET A 134 -14.15 -6.50 17.00
N GLY A 135 -13.41 -5.50 16.51
CA GLY A 135 -12.78 -4.47 17.35
C GLY A 135 -13.79 -3.62 18.12
N MET A 136 -14.88 -3.18 17.47
CA MET A 136 -15.97 -2.46 18.14
C MET A 136 -16.67 -3.32 19.19
N LEU A 137 -16.91 -4.61 18.89
CA LEU A 137 -17.50 -5.53 19.85
C LEU A 137 -16.59 -5.76 21.06
N SER A 138 -15.28 -5.97 20.83
CA SER A 138 -14.29 -6.12 21.90
C SER A 138 -14.21 -4.87 22.78
N PHE A 139 -14.27 -3.68 22.19
CA PHE A 139 -14.32 -2.42 22.92
C PHE A 139 -15.57 -2.30 23.80
N LEU A 140 -16.75 -2.61 23.27
CA LEU A 140 -18.00 -2.59 24.02
C LEU A 140 -18.01 -3.59 25.18
N VAL A 141 -17.51 -4.80 24.95
CA VAL A 141 -17.36 -5.82 25.99
C VAL A 141 -16.39 -5.35 27.07
N GLY A 142 -15.26 -4.75 26.67
CA GLY A 142 -14.30 -4.15 27.61
C GLY A 142 -14.92 -3.04 28.48
N LEU A 143 -15.72 -2.16 27.87
CA LEU A 143 -16.45 -1.11 28.59
C LEU A 143 -17.47 -1.68 29.58
N PHE A 144 -18.18 -2.74 29.18
CA PHE A 144 -19.13 -3.42 30.06
C PHE A 144 -18.42 -4.04 31.27
N ILE A 145 -17.31 -4.75 31.05
CA ILE A 145 -16.51 -5.34 32.14
C ILE A 145 -16.00 -4.24 33.08
N PHE A 146 -15.48 -3.13 32.54
CA PHE A 146 -15.02 -1.99 33.32
C PHE A 146 -16.14 -1.40 34.18
N TYR A 147 -17.31 -1.14 33.59
CA TYR A 147 -18.45 -0.58 34.32
C TYR A 147 -18.91 -1.51 35.46
N GLN A 148 -19.00 -2.82 35.19
CA GLN A 148 -19.38 -3.81 36.20
C GLN A 148 -18.35 -3.87 37.34
N ALA A 149 -17.05 -3.85 37.02
CA ALA A 149 -15.98 -3.83 38.02
C ALA A 149 -16.01 -2.55 38.88
N MET A 150 -16.23 -1.39 38.25
CA MET A 150 -16.30 -0.11 38.95
C MET A 150 -17.55 -0.03 39.84
N SER A 151 -18.71 -0.46 39.33
CA SER A 151 -19.96 -0.54 40.09
C SER A 151 -19.80 -1.43 41.32
N LEU A 152 -19.22 -2.62 41.15
CA LEU A 152 -18.95 -3.53 42.25
C LEU A 152 -17.97 -2.93 43.28
N SER A 153 -16.89 -2.26 42.82
CA SER A 153 -15.94 -1.56 43.69
C SER A 153 -16.62 -0.49 44.54
N PHE A 154 -17.53 0.30 43.96
CA PHE A 154 -18.30 1.30 44.69
C PHE A 154 -19.25 0.68 45.72
N ILE A 155 -19.97 -0.38 45.35
CA ILE A 155 -20.88 -1.09 46.27
C ILE A 155 -20.09 -1.62 47.48
N GLN A 156 -18.92 -2.21 47.26
CA GLN A 156 -18.07 -2.72 48.34
C GLN A 156 -17.56 -1.60 49.27
N ARG A 157 -17.23 -0.42 48.71
CA ARG A 157 -16.75 0.74 49.47
C ARG A 157 -17.85 1.52 50.18
N GLN A 158 -19.12 1.31 49.83
CA GLN A 158 -20.25 2.06 50.40
C GLN A 158 -20.37 1.88 51.92
N ARG A 159 -20.01 0.71 52.45
CA ARG A 159 -19.93 0.48 53.90
C ARG A 159 -18.86 1.33 54.57
N LEU A 160 -17.67 1.42 53.98
CA LEU A 160 -16.57 2.25 54.50
C LEU A 160 -16.94 3.74 54.46
N VAL A 161 -17.56 4.19 53.37
CA VAL A 161 -18.10 5.55 53.26
C VAL A 161 -19.10 5.83 54.38
N GLY A 162 -20.00 4.87 54.69
CA GLY A 162 -20.94 4.98 55.80
C GLY A 162 -20.26 5.19 57.16
N ILE A 163 -19.23 4.40 57.47
CA ILE A 163 -18.45 4.51 58.71
C ILE A 163 -17.77 5.88 58.80
N LEU A 164 -17.12 6.33 57.72
CA LEU A 164 -16.41 7.62 57.68
C LEU A 164 -17.36 8.81 57.85
N ARG A 165 -18.57 8.74 57.29
CA ARG A 165 -19.60 9.77 57.49
C ARG A 165 -20.08 9.83 58.94
N GLN A 166 -20.21 8.69 59.61
CA GLN A 166 -20.56 8.65 61.03
C GLN A 166 -19.45 9.25 61.92
N THR A 167 -18.19 9.15 61.51
CA THR A 167 -17.07 9.80 62.20
C THR A 167 -16.89 11.28 61.84
N GLY A 168 -17.79 11.88 61.06
CA GLY A 168 -17.82 13.32 60.77
C GLY A 168 -17.12 13.76 59.49
N VAL A 169 -16.66 12.84 58.64
CA VAL A 169 -16.05 13.19 57.34
C VAL A 169 -17.13 13.73 56.40
N ASN A 170 -16.84 14.86 55.74
CA ASN A 170 -17.81 15.52 54.86
C ASN A 170 -17.84 14.87 53.45
N GLY A 171 -18.92 15.13 52.69
CA GLY A 171 -19.12 14.52 51.37
C GLY A 171 -18.10 14.98 50.32
N THR A 172 -17.56 16.20 50.43
CA THR A 172 -16.57 16.73 49.48
C THR A 172 -15.19 16.10 49.69
N GLN A 173 -14.79 15.81 50.93
CA GLN A 173 -13.59 15.06 51.29
C GLN A 173 -13.66 13.61 50.80
N LEU A 174 -14.84 12.98 50.87
CA LEU A 174 -15.05 11.63 50.34
C LEU A 174 -15.01 11.59 48.81
N ALA A 175 -15.59 12.60 48.13
CA ALA A 175 -15.56 12.70 46.67
C ALA A 175 -14.15 12.99 46.12
N GLN A 176 -13.28 13.65 46.90
CA GLN A 176 -11.88 13.85 46.52
C GLN A 176 -11.00 12.60 46.72
N ALA A 177 -11.43 11.66 47.58
CA ALA A 177 -10.68 10.47 47.93
C ALA A 177 -11.11 9.19 47.16
N LEU A 178 -12.21 9.28 46.38
CA LEU A 178 -12.77 8.21 45.54
C LEU A 178 -12.44 8.44 44.07
#